data_AF-A0A7W0UV35-F1
#
_entry.id   AF-A0A7W0UV35-F1
#
_cell.length_a   1.000
_cell.length_b   1.000
_cell.length_c   1.000
_cell.angle_alpha   90.00
_cell.angle_beta   90.00
_cell.angle_gamma   90.00
#
_symmetry.space_group_name_H-M   'P 1'
#
loop_
_entity.id
_entity.type
_entity.pdbx_description
1 polymer ?
#
loop_
_entity_poly.entity_id
_entity_poly.type
_entity_poly.pdbx_seq_one_letter_code
_entity_poly.pdbx_strand_id
1 'polypeptide(L)'
;RVRARPAPLYAVEVWKDGVRQTVVPITKPEITIGRGSQAIAADLPIKGDPEVSRVHAVLMRDNGGRFWLTAKGRNPTIIAGREAPRDERVALTPDDKIEICSFTLRVQPK
;
A
#
# COMPACT_ATOMS: atom_id res chain seq x y z
N ARG A 1 14.67 28.66 9.07
CA ARG A 1 13.39 28.21 9.67
C ARG A 1 13.19 26.75 9.26
N VAL A 2 13.38 25.79 10.17
CA VAL A 2 13.22 24.35 9.85
C VAL A 2 11.72 24.08 9.67
N ARG A 3 11.31 23.66 8.46
CA ARG A 3 9.90 23.32 8.17
C ARG A 3 9.58 22.04 8.95
N ALA A 4 8.64 22.10 9.89
CA ALA A 4 8.20 20.92 10.64
C ALA A 4 7.72 19.84 9.65
N ARG A 5 8.20 18.60 9.80
CA ARG A 5 7.74 17.49 8.97
C ARG A 5 6.25 17.24 9.27
N PRO A 6 5.41 17.03 8.25
CA PRO A 6 4.01 16.70 8.48
C PRO A 6 3.91 15.43 9.33
N ALA A 7 3.03 15.45 10.33
CA ALA A 7 2.78 14.29 11.15
C ALA A 7 2.21 13.14 10.29
N PRO A 8 2.65 11.89 10.49
CA PRO A 8 2.07 10.76 9.77
C PRO A 8 0.60 10.58 10.13
N LEU A 9 -0.19 10.23 9.11
CA LEU A 9 -1.62 9.91 9.22
C LEU A 9 -1.83 8.46 9.67
N TYR A 10 -0.97 7.56 9.21
CA TYR A 10 -0.94 6.12 9.51
C TYR A 10 0.44 5.57 9.13
N ALA A 11 0.69 4.30 9.38
CA ALA A 11 1.86 3.58 8.89
C ALA A 11 1.45 2.34 8.11
N VAL A 12 2.33 1.85 7.24
CA VAL A 12 2.16 0.59 6.51
C VAL A 12 3.32 -0.33 6.85
N GLU A 13 3.02 -1.50 7.39
CA GLU A 13 4.01 -2.57 7.53
C GLU A 13 4.19 -3.29 6.20
N VAL A 14 5.44 -3.58 5.86
CA VAL A 14 5.80 -4.30 4.65
C VAL A 14 6.52 -5.58 5.05
N TRP A 15 5.99 -6.70 4.58
CA TRP A 15 6.52 -8.04 4.74
C TRP A 15 6.82 -8.62 3.36
N LYS A 16 7.91 -9.38 3.25
CA LYS A 16 8.29 -10.11 2.04
C LYS A 16 8.60 -11.55 2.42
N ASP A 17 7.97 -12.51 1.76
CA ASP A 17 8.18 -13.95 2.01
C ASP A 17 8.08 -14.32 3.51
N GLY A 18 7.14 -13.69 4.22
CA GLY A 18 6.92 -13.88 5.66
C GLY A 18 7.90 -13.14 6.59
N VAL A 19 8.90 -12.43 6.06
CA VAL A 19 9.87 -11.66 6.85
C VAL A 19 9.53 -10.17 6.83
N ARG A 20 9.41 -9.56 8.02
CA ARG A 20 9.16 -8.11 8.16
C ARG A 20 10.33 -7.34 7.58
N GLN A 21 10.05 -6.48 6.62
CA GLN A 21 11.06 -5.65 5.96
C GLN A 21 11.15 -4.29 6.64
N THR A 22 10.03 -3.58 6.74
CA THR A 22 10.01 -2.20 7.22
C THR A 22 8.61 -1.76 7.65
N VAL A 23 8.54 -0.61 8.33
CA VAL A 23 7.31 0.11 8.65
C VAL A 23 7.45 1.51 8.09
N VAL A 24 6.57 1.88 7.14
CA VAL A 24 6.67 3.15 6.43
C VAL A 24 5.59 4.12 6.94
N PRO A 25 5.97 5.26 7.55
CA PRO A 25 5.02 6.28 7.95
C PRO A 25 4.46 6.99 6.71
N ILE A 26 3.13 7.12 6.63
CA ILE A 26 2.44 7.74 5.50
C ILE A 26 1.87 9.10 5.91
N THR A 27 2.23 10.13 5.14
CA THR A 27 1.78 11.52 5.38
C THR A 27 0.73 11.99 4.38
N LYS A 28 0.39 11.17 3.38
CA LYS A 28 -0.57 11.51 2.33
C LYS A 28 -1.87 10.70 2.52
N PRO A 29 -3.04 11.28 2.22
CA PRO A 29 -4.29 10.54 2.28
C PRO A 29 -4.35 9.45 1.20
N GLU A 30 -3.76 9.70 0.03
CA GLU A 30 -3.66 8.73 -1.06
C GLU A 30 -2.19 8.45 -1.37
N ILE A 31 -1.85 7.16 -1.49
CA ILE A 31 -0.52 6.70 -1.88
C ILE A 31 -0.60 5.64 -2.96
N THR A 32 0.38 5.67 -3.85
CA THR A 32 0.60 4.60 -4.82
C THR A 32 1.55 3.55 -4.28
N ILE A 33 1.15 2.29 -4.40
CA ILE A 33 1.92 1.10 -4.01
C ILE A 33 2.33 0.36 -5.28
N GLY A 34 3.62 0.04 -5.39
CA GLY A 34 4.12 -0.77 -6.50
C GLY A 34 5.63 -0.70 -6.62
N ARG A 35 6.15 -1.32 -7.67
CA ARG A 35 7.60 -1.35 -7.90
C ARG A 35 8.19 0.00 -8.31
N GLY A 36 7.36 0.88 -8.86
CA GLY A 36 7.78 2.12 -9.49
C GLY A 36 8.68 1.89 -10.72
N SER A 37 9.08 2.98 -11.35
CA SER A 37 10.08 3.05 -12.40
C SER A 37 10.73 4.44 -12.40
N GLN A 38 11.67 4.68 -13.32
CA GLN A 38 12.21 6.04 -13.51
C GLN A 38 11.13 7.06 -13.91
N ALA A 39 10.11 6.63 -14.65
CA ALA A 39 9.01 7.48 -15.10
C ALA A 39 7.83 7.53 -14.12
N ILE A 40 7.70 6.56 -13.22
CA ILE A 40 6.57 6.42 -12.30
C ILE A 40 7.10 6.23 -10.88
N ALA A 41 6.97 7.26 -10.05
CA ALA A 41 7.30 7.17 -8.63
C ALA A 41 6.14 6.51 -7.87
N ALA A 42 6.42 5.41 -7.17
CA ALA A 42 5.51 4.86 -6.16
C ALA A 42 5.81 5.52 -4.81
N ASP A 43 4.78 5.93 -4.09
CA ASP A 43 4.90 6.49 -2.74
C ASP A 43 5.36 5.41 -1.74
N LEU A 44 4.87 4.18 -1.91
CA LEU A 44 5.34 2.99 -1.20
C LEU A 44 6.02 2.05 -2.21
N PRO A 45 7.35 2.19 -2.41
CA PRO A 45 8.08 1.37 -3.35
C PRO A 45 8.28 -0.06 -2.82
N ILE A 46 7.72 -1.03 -3.52
CA ILE A 46 7.88 -2.46 -3.25
C ILE A 46 8.86 -3.04 -4.27
N LYS A 47 10.14 -3.12 -3.89
CA LYS A 47 11.24 -3.54 -4.78
C LYS A 47 11.61 -5.00 -4.57
N GLY A 48 12.20 -5.60 -5.61
CA GLY A 48 12.79 -6.95 -5.52
C GLY A 48 11.83 -8.08 -5.91
N ASP A 49 10.70 -7.75 -6.54
CA ASP A 49 9.82 -8.69 -7.22
C ASP A 49 9.36 -8.09 -8.55
N PRO A 50 9.74 -8.68 -9.71
CA PRO A 50 9.35 -8.18 -11.03
C PRO A 50 7.87 -8.36 -11.34
N GLU A 51 7.17 -9.25 -10.63
CA GLU A 51 5.73 -9.51 -10.78
C GLU A 51 4.88 -8.35 -10.24
N VAL A 52 5.45 -7.59 -9.29
CA VAL A 52 4.83 -6.37 -8.80
C VAL A 52 4.84 -5.32 -9.91
N SER A 53 3.65 -4.94 -10.35
CA SER A 53 3.43 -3.87 -11.31
C SER A 53 4.03 -2.55 -10.82
N ARG A 54 4.41 -1.68 -11.77
CA ARG A 54 4.98 -0.35 -11.44
C ARG A 54 4.03 0.46 -10.57
N VAL A 55 2.74 0.42 -10.91
CA VAL A 55 1.59 0.83 -10.10
C VAL A 55 0.76 -0.43 -9.88
N HIS A 56 0.80 -0.98 -8.67
CA HIS A 56 0.10 -2.23 -8.35
C HIS A 56 -1.21 -1.97 -7.61
N ALA A 57 -1.19 -1.05 -6.64
CA ALA A 57 -2.39 -0.67 -5.90
C ALA A 57 -2.33 0.81 -5.52
N VAL A 58 -3.50 1.37 -5.24
CA VAL A 58 -3.63 2.71 -4.64
C VAL A 58 -4.32 2.52 -3.30
N LEU A 59 -3.67 2.97 -2.22
CA LEU A 59 -4.24 2.99 -0.88
C LEU A 59 -4.70 4.42 -0.58
N MET A 60 -5.97 4.55 -0.20
CA MET A 60 -6.59 5.83 0.11
C MET A 60 -7.20 5.77 1.50
N ARG A 61 -7.00 6.85 2.27
CA ARG A 61 -7.63 7.12 3.55
C ARG A 61 -8.55 8.32 3.38
N ASP A 62 -9.84 8.14 3.65
CA ASP A 62 -10.80 9.23 3.59
C ASP A 62 -10.71 10.15 4.83
N ASN A 63 -11.44 11.26 4.81
CA ASN A 63 -11.49 12.20 5.93
C ASN A 63 -12.12 11.60 7.20
N GLY A 64 -12.91 10.53 7.07
CA GLY A 64 -13.50 9.78 8.16
C GLY A 64 -12.55 8.73 8.76
N GLY A 65 -11.34 8.58 8.23
CA GLY A 65 -10.35 7.60 8.68
C GLY A 65 -10.55 6.19 8.13
N ARG A 66 -11.48 5.99 7.18
CA ARG A 66 -11.67 4.70 6.52
C ARG A 66 -10.63 4.50 5.43
N PHE A 67 -10.18 3.27 5.30
CA PHE A 67 -9.20 2.89 4.28
C PHE A 67 -9.89 2.21 3.11
N TRP A 68 -9.31 2.44 1.93
CA TRP A 68 -9.77 1.90 0.67
C TRP A 68 -8.57 1.48 -0.16
N LEU A 69 -8.64 0.31 -0.77
CA LEU A 69 -7.66 -0.13 -1.75
C LEU A 69 -8.31 -0.18 -3.14
N THR A 70 -7.56 0.26 -4.14
CA THR A 70 -7.88 -0.04 -5.54
C THR A 70 -6.74 -0.81 -6.16
N ALA A 71 -7.02 -2.04 -6.61
CA ALA A 71 -6.05 -2.87 -7.32
C ALA A 71 -5.90 -2.37 -8.77
N LYS A 72 -4.67 -2.09 -9.20
CA LYS A 72 -4.32 -1.61 -10.55
C LYS A 72 -3.38 -2.55 -11.30
N GLY A 73 -2.72 -3.43 -10.56
CA GLY A 73 -1.70 -4.34 -11.06
C GLY A 73 -2.21 -5.35 -12.09
N ARG A 74 -1.24 -6.01 -12.75
CA ARG A 74 -1.50 -7.15 -13.63
C ARG A 74 -1.84 -8.41 -12.83
N ASN A 75 -1.07 -8.66 -11.78
CA ASN A 75 -1.27 -9.79 -10.88
C ASN A 75 -2.30 -9.40 -9.80
N PRO A 76 -3.02 -10.39 -9.25
CA PRO A 76 -4.09 -10.12 -8.30
C PRO A 76 -3.56 -9.49 -7.01
N THR A 77 -4.39 -8.65 -6.41
CA THR A 77 -4.21 -8.20 -5.03
C THR A 77 -5.23 -8.91 -4.16
N ILE A 78 -4.79 -9.54 -3.08
CA ILE A 78 -5.66 -10.29 -2.16
C ILE A 78 -5.83 -9.45 -0.90
N ILE A 79 -7.06 -9.24 -0.46
CA ILE A 79 -7.39 -8.51 0.76
C ILE A 79 -8.15 -9.47 1.67
N ALA A 80 -7.63 -9.70 2.88
CA ALA A 80 -8.24 -10.60 3.86
C ALA A 80 -8.60 -11.98 3.29
N GLY A 81 -7.73 -12.52 2.43
CA GLY A 81 -7.91 -13.83 1.77
C GLY A 81 -8.85 -13.84 0.56
N ARG A 82 -9.36 -12.68 0.11
CA ARG A 82 -10.24 -12.56 -1.07
C ARG A 82 -9.58 -11.69 -2.13
N GLU A 83 -9.68 -12.09 -3.40
CA GLU A 83 -9.16 -11.28 -4.50
C GLU A 83 -9.94 -9.97 -4.64
N ALA A 84 -9.22 -8.86 -4.68
CA ALA A 84 -9.79 -7.54 -4.93
C ALA A 84 -10.05 -7.36 -6.43
N PRO A 85 -11.27 -6.97 -6.84
CA PRO A 85 -11.55 -6.71 -8.25
C PRO A 85 -10.65 -5.58 -8.77
N ARG A 86 -10.13 -5.76 -9.98
CA ARG A 86 -9.25 -4.79 -10.62
C ARG A 86 -10.03 -3.51 -10.94
N ASP A 87 -9.39 -2.38 -10.70
CA ASP A 87 -9.93 -1.03 -10.89
C ASP A 87 -11.13 -0.64 -10.03
N GLU A 88 -11.60 -1.53 -9.15
CA GLU A 88 -12.65 -1.25 -8.18
C GLU A 88 -12.07 -0.89 -6.81
N ARG A 89 -12.86 -0.14 -6.03
CA ARG A 89 -12.46 0.32 -4.70
C ARG A 89 -13.03 -0.63 -3.65
N VAL A 90 -12.14 -1.30 -2.93
CA VAL A 90 -12.47 -2.25 -1.86
C VAL A 90 -12.19 -1.60 -0.52
N ALA A 91 -13.13 -1.71 0.42
CA ALA A 91 -12.94 -1.21 1.78
C ALA A 91 -11.87 -2.04 2.49
N LEU A 92 -11.02 -1.37 3.27
CA LEU A 92 -10.03 -1.98 4.14
C LEU A 92 -10.32 -1.64 5.58
N THR A 93 -10.16 -2.62 6.45
CA THR A 93 -10.03 -2.42 7.88
C THR A 93 -8.56 -2.35 8.27
N PRO A 94 -8.21 -1.61 9.33
CA PRO A 94 -6.94 -1.80 10.02
C PRO A 94 -6.68 -3.29 10.27
N ASP A 95 -5.43 -3.72 10.11
CA ASP A 95 -4.99 -5.12 10.24
C ASP A 95 -5.37 -6.10 9.12
N ASP A 96 -6.21 -5.69 8.14
CA ASP A 96 -6.43 -6.50 6.95
C ASP A 96 -5.11 -6.81 6.26
N LYS A 97 -4.90 -8.11 5.99
CA LYS A 97 -3.74 -8.58 5.24
C LYS A 97 -3.96 -8.26 3.77
N ILE A 98 -3.09 -7.42 3.20
CA ILE A 98 -3.09 -7.08 1.78
C ILE A 98 -1.91 -7.80 1.13
N GLU A 99 -2.18 -8.78 0.28
CA GLU A 99 -1.16 -9.59 -0.38
C GLU A 99 -1.00 -9.11 -1.83
N ILE A 100 0.24 -8.84 -2.20
CA ILE A 100 0.65 -8.37 -3.53
C ILE A 100 1.88 -9.19 -3.92
N CYS A 101 1.70 -10.20 -4.78
CA CYS A 101 2.77 -11.13 -5.18
C CYS A 101 3.49 -11.70 -3.94
N SER A 102 4.83 -11.61 -3.87
CA SER A 102 5.63 -12.05 -2.70
C SER A 102 5.51 -11.16 -1.45
N PHE A 103 4.70 -10.09 -1.50
CA PHE A 103 4.57 -9.12 -0.42
C PHE A 103 3.26 -9.24 0.33
N THR A 104 3.34 -8.95 1.62
CA THR A 104 2.18 -8.75 2.49
C THR A 104 2.30 -7.37 3.13
N LEU A 105 1.22 -6.59 3.07
CA LEU A 105 1.11 -5.27 3.66
C LEU A 105 0.02 -5.26 4.72
N ARG A 106 0.22 -4.45 5.75
CA ARG A 106 -0.79 -4.18 6.78
C ARG A 106 -0.82 -2.69 7.11
N VAL A 107 -2.02 -2.14 7.20
CA VAL A 107 -2.22 -0.76 7.63
C VAL A 107 -2.22 -0.70 9.15
N GLN A 108 -1.41 0.19 9.71
CA GLN A 108 -1.34 0.49 11.13
C GLN A 108 -1.91 1.90 11.35
N PRO A 109 -3.13 2.01 11.89
CA PRO A 109 -3.71 3.31 12.22
C PRO A 109 -2.91 3.98 13.34
N LYS A 110 -3.01 5.30 13.42
CA LYS A 110 -2.39 6.08 14.49
C LYS A 110 -3.32 6.25 15.67
#